data_AF-A0A5J4X8H2-F1
#
_entry.id   AF-A0A5J4X8H2-F1
#
_cell.length_a   1.000
_cell.length_b   1.000
_cell.length_c   1.000
_cell.angle_alpha   90.00
_cell.angle_beta   90.00
_cell.angle_gamma   90.00
#
_symmetry.space_group_name_H-M   'P 1'
#
loop_
_entity.id
_entity.type
_entity.pdbx_description
1 polymer ?
#
loop_
_entity_poly.entity_id
_entity_poly.type
_entity_poly.pdbx_seq_one_letter_code
_entity_poly.pdbx_strand_id
1 'polypeptide(L)' 'MIFKQEKTLVVYLVRTEKKEECVAKLVTMYKFDRDGWERTFEEGKSNHYLIKYEQLLETTNDVVILMEYANMKV' A
#
# COMPACT_ATOMS: atom_id res chain seq x y z
N MET A 1 17.09 20.57 12.41
CA MET A 1 16.32 19.50 11.74
C MET A 1 14.86 19.73 12.05
N ILE A 2 14.06 20.06 11.05
CA ILE A 2 12.61 20.14 11.19
C ILE A 2 12.07 18.86 10.58
N PHE A 3 11.54 17.95 11.41
CA PHE A 3 10.72 16.85 10.92
C PHE A 3 9.33 17.41 10.63
N LYS A 4 9.00 17.59 9.35
CA LYS A 4 7.66 17.93 8.90
C LYS A 4 6.87 16.62 8.83
N GLN A 5 6.05 16.32 9.84
CA GLN A 5 5.05 15.25 9.73
C GLN A 5 3.85 15.82 8.97
N GLU A 6 3.69 15.47 7.71
CA GLU A 6 2.46 15.74 6.96
C GLU A 6 1.88 14.45 6.41
N LYS A 7 0.55 14.35 6.52
CA LYS A 7 -0.41 13.44 5.87
C LYS A 7 -0.90 12.29 6.76
N THR A 8 -2.11 12.48 7.28
CA THR A 8 -3.03 11.42 7.69
C THR A 8 -3.08 10.37 6.57
N LEU A 9 -2.43 9.24 6.80
CA LEU A 9 -2.38 8.13 5.86
C LEU A 9 -3.56 7.23 6.19
N VAL A 10 -4.60 7.23 5.36
CA VAL A 10 -5.78 6.41 5.62
C VAL A 10 -5.54 5.01 5.07
N VAL A 11 -5.66 4.03 5.95
CA VAL A 11 -5.45 2.62 5.66
C VAL A 11 -6.68 1.85 6.12
N TYR A 12 -7.20 0.99 5.26
CA TYR A 12 -8.39 0.19 5.53
C TYR A 12 -8.03 -1.29 5.57
N LEU A 13 -8.57 -2.02 6.54
CA LEU A 13 -8.64 -3.48 6.45
C LEU A 13 -9.84 -3.82 5.56
N VAL A 14 -9.59 -4.50 4.44
CA VAL A 14 -10.62 -4.87 3.48
C VAL A 14 -10.59 -6.38 3.27
N ARG A 15 -11.71 -6.91 2.77
CA ARG A 15 -11.82 -8.30 2.37
C ARG A 15 -12.07 -8.37 0.88
N THR A 16 -11.21 -9.08 0.15
CA THR A 16 -11.36 -9.27 -1.29
C THR A 16 -12.52 -10.22 -1.61
N GLU A 17 -12.94 -10.29 -2.88
CA GLU A 17 -13.97 -11.26 -3.32
C GLU A 17 -13.58 -12.73 -3.04
N LYS A 18 -12.28 -13.01 -2.91
CA LYS A 18 -11.74 -14.33 -2.55
C LYS A 18 -11.79 -14.61 -1.04
N LYS A 19 -12.39 -13.73 -0.24
CA LYS A 19 -12.44 -13.77 1.23
C LYS A 19 -11.07 -13.67 1.90
N GLU A 20 -10.05 -13.18 1.20
CA GLU A 20 -8.73 -12.90 1.76
C GLU A 20 -8.76 -11.51 2.41
N GLU A 21 -8.21 -11.39 3.61
CA GLU A 21 -8.07 -10.12 4.32
C GLU A 21 -6.78 -9.44 3.85
N CYS A 22 -6.91 -8.21 3.37
CA CYS A 22 -5.79 -7.42 2.91
C CYS A 22 -5.92 -5.97 3.37
N VAL A 23 -4.83 -5.23 3.23
CA VAL A 23 -4.72 -3.84 3.63
C VAL A 23 -4.79 -2.97 2.39
N ALA A 24 -5.77 -2.06 2.35
CA ALA A 24 -5.93 -1.08 1.27
C ALA A 24 -5.45 0.30 1.72
N LYS A 25 -4.44 0.83 1.02
CA LYS A 25 -3.96 2.20 1.19
C LYS A 25 -4.47 3.06 0.04
N LEU A 26 -5.21 4.13 0.37
CA LEU A 26 -5.72 5.09 -0.60
C LEU A 26 -4.74 6.25 -0.77
N VAL A 27 -4.37 6.57 -2.00
CA VAL A 27 -3.49 7.68 -2.34
C VAL A 27 -4.12 8.49 -3.47
N THR A 28 -4.36 9.78 -3.27
CA THR A 28 -4.88 10.62 -4.35
C THR A 28 -3.88 10.70 -5.50
N MET A 29 -4.36 10.59 -6.74
CA MET A 29 -3.52 10.37 -7.92
C MET A 29 -2.49 11.47 -8.17
N TYR A 30 -2.82 12.73 -7.91
CA TYR A 30 -1.86 13.85 -8.03
C TYR A 30 -0.75 13.82 -6.96
N LYS A 31 -0.88 12.99 -5.92
CA LYS A 31 0.12 12.74 -4.88
C LYS A 31 0.83 11.40 -5.07
N PHE A 32 0.43 10.59 -6.06
CA PHE A 32 0.98 9.27 -6.26
C PHE A 32 2.28 9.36 -7.07
N ASP A 33 3.38 9.00 -6.43
CA ASP A 33 4.69 8.83 -7.06
C ASP A 33 4.80 7.40 -7.61
N ARG A 34 4.47 7.25 -8.90
CA ARG A 34 4.49 5.94 -9.57
C ARG A 34 5.89 5.34 -9.60
N ASP A 35 6.88 6.12 -10.01
CA ASP A 35 8.27 5.66 -10.17
C ASP A 35 8.89 5.27 -8.81
N GLY A 36 8.55 6.01 -7.75
CA GLY A 36 8.91 5.66 -6.38
C GLY A 36 8.25 4.36 -5.90
N TRP A 37 6.96 4.18 -6.22
CA TRP A 37 6.23 2.97 -5.89
C TRP A 37 6.77 1.74 -6.63
N GLU A 38 6.99 1.82 -7.94
CA GLU A 38 7.50 0.70 -8.75
C GLU A 38 8.86 0.21 -8.27
N ARG A 39 9.79 1.14 -7.95
CA ARG A 39 11.09 0.77 -7.37
C ARG A 39 10.94 0.03 -6.04
N THR A 40 10.10 0.54 -5.15
CA THR A 40 9.85 -0.09 -3.84
C THR A 40 9.16 -1.45 -3.98
N PHE A 41 8.28 -1.59 -4.98
CA PHE A 41 7.60 -2.83 -5.30
C PHE A 41 8.56 -3.92 -5.75
N GLU A 42 9.46 -3.59 -6.69
CA GLU A 42 10.47 -4.55 -7.19
C GLU A 42 11.47 -4.95 -6.09
N GLU A 43 11.93 -4.00 -5.27
CA GLU A 43 12.78 -4.29 -4.11
C GLU A 43 12.07 -5.23 -3.11
N GLY A 44 10.77 -4.99 -2.88
CA GLY A 44 9.91 -5.75 -1.98
C GLY A 44 9.69 -7.21 -2.38
N LYS A 45 9.69 -7.54 -3.68
CA LYS A 45 9.48 -8.91 -4.17
C LYS A 45 10.54 -9.90 -3.67
N SER A 46 11.76 -9.43 -3.44
CA SER A 46 12.91 -10.28 -3.07
C SER A 46 13.11 -10.43 -1.56
N ASN A 47 12.39 -9.67 -0.74
CA ASN A 47 12.64 -9.58 0.70
C ASN A 47 11.45 -10.12 1.51
N HIS A 48 11.67 -11.27 2.17
CA HIS A 48 10.63 -11.95 2.94
C HIS A 48 10.19 -11.21 4.22
N TYR A 49 10.92 -10.18 4.64
CA TYR A 49 10.59 -9.35 5.80
C TYR A 49 9.79 -8.08 5.43
N LEU A 50 9.58 -7.82 4.14
CA LEU A 50 8.79 -6.69 3.68
C LEU A 50 7.34 -7.11 3.43
N ILE A 51 6.40 -6.21 3.74
CA ILE A 51 4.98 -6.40 3.41
C ILE A 51 4.86 -6.56 1.90
N LYS A 52 4.26 -7.67 1.47
CA LYS A 52 4.05 -7.93 0.05
C LYS A 52 2.92 -7.07 -0.46
N TYR A 53 3.17 -6.41 -1.58
CA TYR A 53 2.15 -5.73 -2.36
C TYR A 53 1.44 -6.77 -3.23
N GLU A 54 0.11 -6.78 -3.17
CA GLU A 54 -0.70 -7.73 -3.95
C GLU A 54 -1.12 -7.11 -5.28
N GLN A 55 -1.60 -5.88 -5.25
CA GLN A 55 -2.23 -5.25 -6.41
C GLN A 55 -2.23 -3.73 -6.32
N LEU A 56 -2.15 -3.08 -7.49
CA LEU A 56 -2.41 -1.65 -7.67
C LEU A 56 -3.73 -1.49 -8.42
N LEU A 57 -4.67 -0.71 -7.89
CA LEU A 57 -5.93 -0.36 -8.56
C LEU A 57 -5.97 1.15 -8.77
N GLU A 58 -6.24 1.57 -9.99
CA GLU A 58 -6.30 2.98 -10.35
C GLU A 58 -7.74 3.38 -10.65
N THR A 59 -8.16 4.50 -10.08
CA THR A 59 -9.42 5.16 -10.38
C THR A 59 -9.13 6.55 -10.95
N THR A 60 -10.17 7.29 -11.35
CA THR A 60 -10.00 8.64 -11.91
C THR A 60 -9.26 9.60 -10.97
N ASN A 61 -9.43 9.45 -9.65
CA ASN A 61 -8.91 10.40 -8.66
C ASN A 61 -7.92 9.79 -7.68
N ASP A 62 -7.94 8.47 -7.51
CA ASP A 62 -7.21 7.78 -6.46
C ASP A 62 -6.55 6.51 -6.97
N VAL A 63 -5.43 6.17 -6.34
CA VAL A 63 -4.69 4.94 -6.47
C VAL A 63 -4.87 4.16 -5.17
N VAL A 64 -5.39 2.94 -5.28
CA VAL A 64 -5.52 2.00 -4.16
C VAL A 64 -4.38 1.00 -4.26
N ILE A 65 -3.59 0.90 -3.20
CA ILE A 65 -2.52 -0.09 -3.07
C ILE A 65 -3.02 -1.18 -2.13
N LEU A 66 -3.20 -2.40 -2.65
CA LEU A 66 -3.52 -3.58 -1.87
C LEU A 66 -2.23 -4.28 -1.41
N MET A 67 -2.18 -4.62 -0.13
CA MET A 67 -1.03 -5.20 0.55
C MET A 67 -1.47 -6.37 1.42
N GLU A 68 -0.60 -7.36 1.58
CA GLU A 68 -0.83 -8.50 2.46
C GLU A 68 -1.11 -8.02 3.89
N TYR A 69 -2.15 -8.58 4.52
CA TYR A 69 -2.42 -8.33 5.94
C TYR A 69 -1.48 -9.16 6.82
N ALA A 70 -0.43 -8.52 7.32
CA ALA A 70 0.50 -9.15 8.27
C ALA A 70 -0.14 -9.30 9.67
N ASN A 71 -0.97 -10.33 9.85
CA ASN A 71 -1.54 -10.69 11.15
C ASN A 71 -0.52 -11.47 11.99
N MET A 72 0.43 -10.75 12.59
CA MET A 72 1.38 -11.33 13.53
C MET A 72 0.66 -11.59 14.86
N LYS A 73 0.34 -12.86 15.17
CA LYS A 73 -0.01 -13.26 16.54
C LYS A 73 1.22 -12.99 17.41
N VAL A 74 1.12 -11.99 18.28
CA VAL A 74 2.09 -11.75 19.37
C VAL A 74 1.91 -12.82 20.42
#